data_AF-A0A3N7GRB7-F1
#
_entry.id   AF-A0A3N7GRB7-F1
#
_cell.length_a   1.000
_cell.length_b   1.000
_cell.length_c   1.000
_cell.angle_alpha   90.00
_cell.angle_beta   90.00
_cell.angle_gamma   90.00
#
_symmetry.space_group_name_H-M   'P 1'
#
loop_
_entity.id
_entity.type
_entity.pdbx_description
1 polymer ?
#
loop_
_entity_poly.entity_id
_entity_poly.type
_entity_poly.pdbx_seq_one_letter_code
_entity_poly.pdbx_strand_id
1 'polypeptide(L)'
;MQLVLDSVPPSTYIGWEFLLGVDSLRNLQGDQSGALDPAHNMYWSWKTGYIFMRFKGDSPESPLGKLHFDVGGIKPQTNTIRSLSFAFQEPLRLRSGMVAEINVAVDLAHLFKGGETIDFANIYRCMGGPKAVKLADNYANGMFEMRAVEARQ
;
A
#
# COMPACT_ATOMS: atom_id res chain seq x y z
N MET A 1 -3.77 14.90 0.89
CA MET A 1 -3.00 14.13 1.89
C MET A 1 -1.53 14.29 1.55
N GLN A 2 -0.67 14.56 2.52
CA GLN A 2 0.76 14.77 2.31
C GLN A 2 1.54 13.96 3.35
N LEU A 3 2.60 13.28 2.92
CA LEU A 3 3.59 12.65 3.78
C LEU A 3 4.87 13.49 3.68
N VAL A 4 5.42 13.91 4.81
CA VAL A 4 6.66 14.70 4.87
C VAL A 4 7.78 13.84 5.43
N LEU A 5 8.95 13.88 4.79
CA LEU A 5 10.18 13.24 5.24
C LEU A 5 11.18 14.34 5.61
N ASP A 6 11.33 14.64 6.90
CA ASP A 6 12.08 15.81 7.38
C ASP A 6 13.61 15.62 7.34
N SER A 7 14.09 14.38 7.26
CA SER A 7 15.50 14.02 7.42
C SER A 7 16.12 13.40 6.16
N VAL A 8 15.77 13.93 4.98
CA VAL A 8 16.36 13.49 3.71
C VAL A 8 17.71 14.18 3.50
N PRO A 9 18.84 13.45 3.45
CA PRO A 9 20.16 14.07 3.34
C PRO A 9 20.40 14.72 1.97
N PRO A 10 21.23 15.77 1.88
CA PRO A 10 21.68 16.30 0.59
C PRO A 10 22.41 15.21 -0.22
N SER A 11 21.89 14.86 -1.39
CA SER A 11 22.47 13.84 -2.28
C SER A 11 21.93 13.94 -3.71
N THR A 12 22.35 13.00 -4.55
CA THR A 12 21.71 12.74 -5.84
C THR A 12 20.92 11.45 -5.74
N TYR A 13 19.62 11.54 -5.98
CA TYR A 13 18.68 10.43 -5.90
C TYR A 13 18.27 9.99 -7.30
N ILE A 14 18.12 8.69 -7.50
CA ILE A 14 17.70 8.10 -8.78
C ILE A 14 16.24 7.61 -8.74
N GLY A 15 15.59 7.67 -7.59
CA GLY A 15 14.23 7.22 -7.39
C GLY A 15 13.87 7.18 -5.92
N TRP A 16 12.70 6.60 -5.64
CA TRP A 16 12.20 6.35 -4.30
C TRP A 16 11.48 5.00 -4.26
N GLU A 17 11.36 4.44 -3.06
CA GLU A 17 10.61 3.21 -2.84
C GLU A 17 9.87 3.26 -1.51
N PHE A 18 8.83 2.45 -1.40
CA PHE A 18 8.11 2.25 -0.15
C PHE A 18 7.54 0.85 -0.05
N LEU A 19 7.29 0.44 1.20
CA LEU A 19 6.61 -0.79 1.52
C LEU A 19 5.11 -0.52 1.66
N LEU A 20 4.27 -1.20 0.86
CA LEU A 20 2.85 -1.31 1.17
C LEU A 20 2.61 -2.53 2.07
N GLY A 21 2.50 -2.23 3.36
CA GLY A 21 2.33 -3.18 4.44
C GLY A 21 3.17 -2.82 5.65
N VAL A 22 3.15 -3.70 6.66
CA VAL A 22 3.99 -3.57 7.85
C VAL A 22 5.09 -4.62 7.76
N ASP A 23 6.33 -4.22 8.00
CA ASP A 23 7.49 -5.13 8.07
C ASP A 23 7.16 -6.39 8.90
N SER A 24 7.65 -7.54 8.46
CA SER A 24 7.23 -8.83 9.03
C SER A 24 7.55 -8.98 10.51
N LEU A 25 8.73 -8.50 10.95
CA LEU A 25 9.11 -8.54 12.37
C LEU A 25 8.24 -7.60 13.18
N ARG A 26 8.01 -6.39 12.65
CA ARG A 26 7.17 -5.40 13.31
C ARG A 26 5.71 -5.83 13.38
N ASN A 27 5.19 -6.53 12.38
CA ASN A 27 3.83 -7.06 12.37
C ASN A 27 3.60 -8.17 13.42
N LEU A 28 4.67 -8.78 13.95
CA LEU A 28 4.62 -9.79 15.01
C LEU A 28 4.69 -9.21 16.43
N GLN A 29 4.96 -7.91 16.58
CA GLN A 29 5.17 -7.27 17.89
C GLN A 29 3.87 -6.87 18.61
N GLY A 30 2.72 -7.30 18.12
CA GLY A 30 1.42 -6.96 18.72
C GLY A 30 0.95 -5.55 18.36
N ASP A 31 0.08 -5.02 19.21
CA ASP A 31 -0.42 -3.65 19.13
C ASP A 31 0.70 -2.64 19.37
N GLN A 32 0.68 -1.57 18.58
CA GLN A 32 1.68 -0.51 18.61
C GLN A 32 0.97 0.84 18.64
N SER A 33 1.73 1.92 18.71
CA SER A 33 1.21 3.29 18.73
C SER A 33 1.49 4.02 17.41
N GLY A 34 1.03 5.27 17.33
CA GLY A 34 1.22 6.12 16.15
C GLY A 34 0.43 5.60 14.95
N ALA A 35 1.03 5.57 13.77
CA ALA A 35 0.35 5.10 12.55
C ALA A 35 -0.16 3.65 12.67
N LEU A 36 0.43 2.84 13.56
CA LEU A 36 0.05 1.45 13.82
C LEU A 36 -0.85 1.29 15.03
N ASP A 37 -1.48 2.36 15.52
CA ASP A 37 -2.44 2.25 16.61
C ASP A 37 -3.69 1.44 16.19
N PRO A 38 -4.08 0.38 16.93
CA PRO A 38 -5.31 -0.36 16.67
C PRO A 38 -6.58 0.51 16.63
N ALA A 39 -6.58 1.70 17.25
CA ALA A 39 -7.67 2.67 17.16
C ALA A 39 -7.97 3.10 15.71
N HIS A 40 -7.01 2.97 14.79
CA HIS A 40 -7.21 3.20 13.36
C HIS A 40 -7.97 2.07 12.66
N ASN A 41 -8.40 1.03 13.38
CA ASN A 41 -9.14 -0.12 12.87
C ASN A 41 -8.39 -0.94 11.80
N MET A 42 -7.07 -0.76 11.69
CA MET A 42 -6.20 -1.47 10.74
C MET A 42 -5.44 -2.63 11.42
N TYR A 43 -6.02 -3.21 12.46
CA TYR A 43 -5.44 -4.31 13.24
C TYR A 43 -6.47 -5.41 13.52
N TRP A 44 -6.06 -6.68 13.40
CA TRP A 44 -6.88 -7.83 13.78
C TRP A 44 -6.50 -8.32 15.18
N SER A 45 -7.38 -8.12 16.15
CA SER A 45 -7.20 -8.63 17.52
C SER A 45 -7.28 -10.17 17.62
N TRP A 46 -8.07 -10.81 16.75
CA TRP A 46 -8.33 -12.26 16.78
C TRP A 46 -7.24 -13.10 16.08
N LYS A 47 -6.39 -12.48 15.24
CA LYS A 47 -5.30 -13.15 14.49
C LYS A 47 -3.93 -12.56 14.82
N THR A 48 -3.89 -11.46 15.58
CA THR A 48 -2.71 -10.64 15.88
C THR A 48 -1.97 -10.26 14.60
N GLY A 49 -2.29 -9.10 14.05
CA GLY A 49 -1.56 -8.56 12.89
C GLY A 49 -2.27 -7.40 12.23
N TYR A 50 -1.52 -6.65 11.43
CA TYR A 50 -2.02 -5.47 10.75
C TYR A 50 -2.73 -5.81 9.44
N ILE A 51 -3.73 -4.99 9.14
CA ILE A 51 -4.34 -4.87 7.83
C ILE A 51 -3.53 -3.83 7.08
N PHE A 52 -3.03 -4.19 5.92
CA PHE A 52 -2.19 -3.31 5.08
C PHE A 52 -3.06 -2.43 4.19
N MET A 53 -4.20 -2.95 3.76
CA MET A 53 -5.20 -2.21 3.00
C MET A 53 -6.59 -2.74 3.32
N ARG A 54 -7.55 -1.81 3.43
CA ARG A 54 -8.97 -2.13 3.60
C ARG A 54 -9.79 -1.44 2.52
N PHE A 55 -10.66 -2.21 1.89
CA PHE A 55 -11.69 -1.71 0.99
C PHE A 55 -13.07 -2.25 1.41
N LYS A 56 -14.04 -1.36 1.45
CA LYS A 56 -15.46 -1.66 1.66
C LYS A 56 -16.25 -0.99 0.56
N GLY A 57 -17.18 -1.72 -0.04
CA GLY A 57 -18.02 -1.17 -1.10
C GLY A 57 -19.25 -2.03 -1.34
N ASP A 58 -20.02 -1.64 -2.35
CA ASP A 58 -21.23 -2.32 -2.77
C ASP A 58 -21.05 -2.80 -4.21
N SER A 59 -21.60 -3.96 -4.55
CA SER A 59 -21.56 -4.48 -5.91
C SER A 59 -22.73 -5.43 -6.14
N PRO A 60 -23.53 -5.25 -7.21
CA PRO A 60 -24.60 -6.19 -7.58
C PRO A 60 -24.05 -7.56 -8.00
N GLU A 61 -22.80 -7.62 -8.46
CA GLU A 61 -22.13 -8.88 -8.84
C GLU A 61 -21.67 -9.69 -7.62
N SER A 62 -21.63 -9.07 -6.43
CA SER A 62 -21.37 -9.80 -5.18
C SER A 62 -22.62 -10.57 -4.76
N PRO A 63 -22.52 -11.85 -4.38
CA PRO A 63 -23.65 -12.62 -3.83
C PRO A 63 -24.29 -12.00 -2.59
N LEU A 64 -23.56 -11.13 -1.88
CA LEU A 64 -24.04 -10.43 -0.67
C LEU A 64 -24.40 -8.96 -0.94
N GLY A 65 -24.31 -8.48 -2.18
CA GLY A 65 -24.45 -7.07 -2.55
C GLY A 65 -23.34 -6.15 -2.02
N LYS A 66 -22.37 -6.72 -1.29
CA LYS A 66 -21.31 -6.00 -0.55
C LYS A 66 -19.93 -6.56 -0.88
N LEU A 67 -18.92 -5.70 -0.85
CA LEU A 67 -17.51 -6.01 -0.97
C LEU A 67 -16.81 -5.71 0.36
N HIS A 68 -16.00 -6.66 0.84
CA HIS A 68 -15.17 -6.47 2.03
C HIS A 68 -13.81 -7.12 1.87
N PHE A 69 -12.82 -6.30 1.57
CA PHE A 69 -11.44 -6.73 1.46
C PHE A 69 -10.61 -6.15 2.59
N ASP A 70 -10.17 -7.01 3.51
CA ASP A 70 -9.05 -6.69 4.40
C ASP A 70 -7.83 -7.49 3.89
N VAL A 71 -6.84 -6.77 3.38
CA VAL A 71 -5.60 -7.34 2.85
C VAL A 71 -4.51 -7.22 3.91
N GLY A 72 -3.95 -8.36 4.29
CA GLY A 72 -2.89 -8.47 5.28
C GLY A 72 -2.43 -9.91 5.42
N GLY A 73 -1.21 -10.10 5.92
CA GLY A 73 -0.58 -11.41 6.07
C GLY A 73 0.89 -11.40 5.68
N ILE A 74 1.69 -12.11 6.49
CA ILE A 74 3.16 -12.14 6.41
C ILE A 74 3.73 -13.55 6.27
N LYS A 75 2.89 -14.59 6.30
CA LYS A 75 3.36 -15.98 6.14
C LYS A 75 3.76 -16.21 4.67
N PRO A 76 4.79 -17.01 4.35
CA PRO A 76 5.35 -17.12 3.00
C PRO A 76 4.30 -17.31 1.88
N GLN A 77 3.35 -18.23 2.04
CA GLN A 77 2.33 -18.53 1.02
C GLN A 77 1.16 -17.53 0.97
N THR A 78 1.07 -16.62 1.94
CA THR A 78 -0.02 -15.64 2.07
C THR A 78 0.53 -14.24 2.35
N ASN A 79 1.78 -13.99 1.92
CA ASN A 79 2.45 -12.72 2.14
C ASN A 79 1.85 -11.65 1.22
N THR A 80 1.38 -10.57 1.82
CA THR A 80 0.73 -9.46 1.11
C THR A 80 1.58 -8.18 1.13
N ILE A 81 2.75 -8.20 1.77
CA ILE A 81 3.69 -7.09 1.71
C ILE A 81 4.22 -6.92 0.28
N ARG A 82 4.22 -5.71 -0.27
CA ARG A 82 4.83 -5.39 -1.57
C ARG A 82 5.77 -4.19 -1.42
N SER A 83 6.94 -4.27 -2.04
CA SER A 83 7.81 -3.09 -2.23
C SER A 83 7.47 -2.48 -3.58
N LEU A 84 7.27 -1.16 -3.61
CA LEU A 84 7.02 -0.41 -4.83
C LEU A 84 8.15 0.60 -5.02
N SER A 85 8.81 0.54 -6.17
CA SER A 85 9.98 1.36 -6.47
C SER A 85 9.71 2.17 -7.75
N PHE A 86 10.10 3.44 -7.72
CA PHE A 86 9.85 4.42 -8.78
C PHE A 86 11.15 5.13 -9.13
N ALA A 87 11.65 4.90 -10.33
CA ALA A 87 12.82 5.59 -10.84
C ALA A 87 12.44 7.00 -11.30
N PHE A 88 13.30 7.98 -11.01
CA PHE A 88 13.20 9.30 -11.61
C PHE A 88 13.67 9.25 -13.06
N GLN A 89 13.01 10.02 -13.94
CA GLN A 89 13.46 10.15 -15.33
C GLN A 89 14.85 10.79 -15.41
N GLU A 90 15.12 11.75 -14.51
CA GLU A 90 16.41 12.41 -14.35
C GLU A 90 16.82 12.39 -12.87
N PRO A 91 18.13 12.28 -12.54
CA PRO A 91 18.57 12.28 -11.14
C PRO A 91 18.17 13.55 -10.39
N LEU A 92 17.45 13.37 -9.27
CA LEU A 92 17.03 14.44 -8.38
C LEU A 92 18.21 14.86 -7.50
N ARG A 93 18.73 16.07 -7.72
CA ARG A 93 19.84 16.63 -6.95
C ARG A 93 19.30 17.50 -5.82
N LEU A 94 19.31 16.97 -4.59
CA LEU A 94 18.97 17.72 -3.39
C LEU A 94 20.21 18.34 -2.76
N ARG A 95 20.10 19.61 -2.35
CA ARG A 95 21.11 20.36 -1.59
C ARG A 95 20.54 20.80 -0.26
N SER A 96 21.39 21.22 0.66
CA SER A 96 20.95 21.75 1.96
C SER A 96 19.95 22.89 1.76
N GLY A 97 18.84 22.85 2.51
CA GLY A 97 17.74 23.82 2.43
C GLY A 97 16.74 23.57 1.30
N MET A 98 16.99 22.65 0.37
CA MET A 98 16.03 22.35 -0.70
C MET A 98 14.94 21.40 -0.22
N VAL A 99 13.74 21.57 -0.78
CA VAL A 99 12.59 20.69 -0.62
C VAL A 99 12.23 20.10 -1.97
N ALA A 100 12.06 18.77 -2.03
CA ALA A 100 11.46 18.11 -3.18
C ALA A 100 10.02 17.69 -2.87
N GLU A 101 9.16 17.82 -3.87
CA GLU A 101 7.78 17.35 -3.87
C GLU A 101 7.63 16.28 -4.95
N ILE A 102 7.10 15.12 -4.55
CA ILE A 102 6.82 14.00 -5.44
C ILE A 102 5.31 13.83 -5.48
N ASN A 103 4.72 14.08 -6.64
CA ASN A 103 3.29 13.92 -6.86
C ASN A 103 2.98 12.47 -7.26
N VAL A 104 2.20 11.78 -6.43
CA VAL A 104 1.82 10.38 -6.65
C VAL A 104 0.30 10.30 -6.83
N ALA A 105 -0.15 9.79 -7.97
CA ALA A 105 -1.53 9.44 -8.20
C ALA A 105 -1.81 8.01 -7.72
N VAL A 106 -3.01 7.80 -7.18
CA VAL A 106 -3.49 6.48 -6.76
C VAL A 106 -4.76 6.16 -7.55
N ASP A 107 -4.74 5.12 -8.37
CA ASP A 107 -5.91 4.59 -9.07
C ASP A 107 -6.39 3.29 -8.43
N LEU A 108 -7.52 3.38 -7.72
CA LEU A 108 -8.12 2.23 -7.04
C LEU A 108 -8.66 1.18 -8.01
N ALA A 109 -8.90 1.48 -9.29
CA ALA A 109 -9.34 0.50 -10.26
C ALA A 109 -8.30 -0.62 -10.43
N HIS A 110 -7.00 -0.30 -10.28
CA HIS A 110 -5.92 -1.27 -10.31
C HIS A 110 -6.00 -2.28 -9.17
N LEU A 111 -6.69 -1.99 -8.05
CA LEU A 111 -6.95 -3.00 -7.02
C LEU A 111 -7.67 -4.23 -7.60
N PHE A 112 -8.54 -3.99 -8.57
CA PHE A 112 -9.41 -5.01 -9.14
C PHE A 112 -8.93 -5.47 -10.52
N LYS A 113 -8.01 -4.74 -11.17
CA LYS A 113 -7.60 -4.97 -12.57
C LYS A 113 -6.10 -4.76 -12.85
N GLY A 114 -5.25 -4.65 -11.83
CA GLY A 114 -3.84 -4.30 -12.00
C GLY A 114 -2.98 -5.39 -12.66
N GLY A 115 -3.17 -6.65 -12.28
CA GLY A 115 -2.51 -7.81 -12.91
C GLY A 115 -3.47 -8.96 -13.21
N GLU A 116 -4.37 -9.25 -12.27
CA GLU A 116 -5.50 -10.18 -12.45
C GLU A 116 -6.81 -9.43 -12.28
N THR A 117 -7.83 -9.77 -13.08
CA THR A 117 -9.18 -9.22 -12.85
C THR A 117 -9.85 -9.93 -11.67
N ILE A 118 -10.27 -9.17 -10.66
CA ILE A 118 -11.02 -9.68 -9.51
C ILE A 118 -12.49 -9.81 -9.91
N ASP A 119 -12.94 -11.05 -10.06
CA ASP A 119 -14.35 -11.37 -10.25
C ASP A 119 -15.09 -11.31 -8.91
N PHE A 120 -16.00 -10.34 -8.77
CA PHE A 120 -16.76 -10.13 -7.54
C PHE A 120 -17.81 -11.21 -7.27
N ALA A 121 -18.21 -12.02 -8.25
CA ALA A 121 -19.04 -13.19 -8.00
C ALA A 121 -18.30 -14.23 -7.13
N ASN A 122 -16.97 -14.31 -7.27
CA ASN A 122 -16.10 -15.30 -6.63
C ASN A 122 -15.25 -14.73 -5.48
N ILE A 123 -14.82 -13.48 -5.60
CA ILE A 123 -13.97 -12.76 -4.66
C ILE A 123 -14.68 -11.45 -4.28
N TYR A 124 -15.67 -11.56 -3.39
CA TYR A 124 -16.38 -10.41 -2.79
C TYR A 124 -15.91 -10.11 -1.36
N ARG A 125 -15.21 -11.04 -0.72
CA ARG A 125 -14.68 -10.87 0.64
C ARG A 125 -13.34 -11.57 0.85
N CYS A 126 -12.42 -10.92 1.57
CA CYS A 126 -11.22 -11.56 2.13
C CYS A 126 -10.81 -10.92 3.46
N MET A 127 -10.13 -11.70 4.30
CA MET A 127 -9.53 -11.30 5.59
C MET A 127 -8.12 -11.88 5.67
N GLY A 128 -7.27 -11.49 4.70
CA GLY A 128 -6.02 -12.18 4.38
C GLY A 128 -6.20 -13.47 3.56
N GLY A 129 -5.16 -14.30 3.51
CA GLY A 129 -5.15 -15.57 2.78
C GLY A 129 -4.91 -15.41 1.27
N PRO A 130 -5.04 -16.49 0.48
CA PRO A 130 -4.69 -16.47 -0.96
C PRO A 130 -5.47 -15.43 -1.79
N LYS A 131 -6.74 -15.15 -1.45
CA LYS A 131 -7.52 -14.09 -2.12
C LYS A 131 -6.92 -12.70 -1.89
N ALA A 132 -6.38 -12.44 -0.71
CA ALA A 132 -5.72 -11.17 -0.39
C ALA A 132 -4.37 -11.02 -1.11
N VAL A 133 -3.68 -12.13 -1.41
CA VAL A 133 -2.47 -12.11 -2.24
C VAL A 133 -2.77 -11.57 -3.63
N LYS A 134 -3.87 -12.00 -4.26
CA LYS A 134 -4.30 -11.48 -5.57
C LYS A 134 -4.51 -9.97 -5.57
N LEU A 135 -5.22 -9.47 -4.55
CA LEU A 135 -5.42 -8.02 -4.36
C LEU A 135 -4.09 -7.29 -4.11
N ALA A 136 -3.17 -7.92 -3.40
CA ALA A 136 -1.85 -7.37 -3.15
C ALA A 136 -0.97 -7.29 -4.40
N ASP A 137 -1.01 -8.32 -5.23
CA ASP A 137 -0.34 -8.30 -6.53
C ASP A 137 -0.94 -7.22 -7.43
N ASN A 138 -2.26 -7.05 -7.39
CA ASN A 138 -2.94 -6.02 -8.16
C ASN A 138 -2.53 -4.60 -7.80
N TYR A 139 -2.48 -4.22 -6.51
CA TYR A 139 -2.04 -2.87 -6.17
C TYR A 139 -0.55 -2.63 -6.47
N ALA A 140 0.28 -3.67 -6.50
CA ALA A 140 1.67 -3.52 -6.93
C ALA A 140 1.79 -3.25 -8.44
N ASN A 141 0.75 -3.59 -9.21
CA ASN A 141 0.69 -3.45 -10.65
C ASN A 141 -0.13 -2.21 -11.06
N GLY A 142 0.45 -1.03 -10.89
CA GLY A 142 -0.05 0.23 -11.48
C GLY A 142 -1.04 1.04 -10.63
N MET A 143 -1.35 0.62 -9.40
CA MET A 143 -2.19 1.46 -8.52
C MET A 143 -1.52 2.79 -8.18
N PHE A 144 -0.21 2.82 -8.01
CA PHE A 144 0.55 4.02 -7.67
C PHE A 144 1.33 4.48 -8.89
N GLU A 145 1.20 5.76 -9.23
CA GLU A 145 1.90 6.36 -10.36
C GLU A 145 2.56 7.67 -9.94
N MET A 146 3.87 7.77 -10.15
CA MET A 146 4.60 9.02 -9.98
C MET A 146 4.32 9.94 -11.17
N ARG A 147 3.64 11.07 -10.92
CA ARG A 147 3.21 12.02 -11.95
C ARG A 147 4.21 13.14 -12.18
N ALA A 148 4.78 13.69 -11.12
CA ALA A 148 5.72 14.80 -11.20
C ALA A 148 6.71 14.76 -10.03
N VAL A 149 7.90 15.32 -10.28
CA VAL A 149 8.95 15.51 -9.28
C VAL A 149 9.46 16.93 -9.44
N GLU A 150 9.34 17.72 -8.39
CA GLU A 150 9.71 19.13 -8.38
C GLU A 150 10.64 19.39 -7.20
N ALA A 151 11.64 20.25 -7.39
CA ALA A 151 12.56 20.66 -6.33
C ALA A 151 12.64 22.18 -6.27
N ARG A 152 12.53 22.74 -5.07
CA ARG A 152 12.61 24.17 -4.80
C ARG A 152 13.54 24.46 -3.62
N GLN A 153 14.05 25.68 -3.60
CA GLN A 153 14.73 26.25 -2.44
C GLN A 153 13.72 26.71 -1.39
#